data_AF-A0A538GH43-F1
#
_entry.id   AF-A0A538GH43-F1
#
_cell.length_a   1.000
_cell.length_b   1.000
_cell.length_c   1.000
_cell.angle_alpha   90.00
_cell.angle_beta   90.00
_cell.angle_gamma   90.00
#
_symmetry.space_group_name_H-M   'P 1'
#
loop_
_entity.id
_entity.type
_entity.pdbx_description
1 polymer ?
#
loop_
_entity_poly.entity_id
_entity_poly.type
_entity_poly.pdbx_seq_one_letter_code
_entity_poly.pdbx_strand_id
1 'polypeptide(L)'
;MLKRDYEGQVCSIARSLELVGDRWTLLIVRDLILGLSRFDEFVESLGIASNVLTDRLNRLVEEEIAERIPYSERPDRFEYRLTAKGRELGPVLLALMQWGDRHVSKKPPRIARRRSDRSRVSVALVAADGSPVTPGDLELVPGPGARAGG
;
A
#
# COMPACT_ATOMS: atom_id res chain seq x y z
N MET A 1 2.70 0.05 23.55
CA MET A 1 2.72 0.42 22.12
C MET A 1 4.16 0.21 21.66
N LEU A 2 4.42 -0.72 20.75
CA LEU A 2 5.78 -0.96 20.25
C LEU A 2 6.24 0.32 19.54
N LYS A 3 7.36 0.83 20.03
CA LYS A 3 8.12 1.94 19.44
C LYS A 3 8.39 1.61 17.97
N ARG A 4 7.86 2.44 17.05
CA ARG A 4 7.95 2.27 15.57
C ARG A 4 9.07 3.13 14.96
N ASP A 5 10.00 3.55 15.80
CA ASP A 5 11.13 4.38 15.51
C ASP A 5 12.27 3.46 15.09
N TYR A 6 12.56 3.42 13.77
CA TYR A 6 13.78 2.78 13.28
C TYR A 6 14.96 3.76 13.41
N GLU A 7 15.15 4.33 14.61
CA GLU A 7 16.28 5.21 14.92
C GLU A 7 17.60 4.48 14.59
N GLY A 8 18.33 5.01 13.61
CA GLY A 8 19.58 4.43 13.10
C GLY A 8 19.48 3.65 11.79
N GLN A 9 18.28 3.39 11.25
CA GLN A 9 18.15 2.80 9.91
C GLN A 9 17.98 3.87 8.82
N VAL A 10 19.01 4.00 7.98
CA VAL A 10 18.99 4.88 6.79
C VAL A 10 18.18 4.25 5.62
N CYS A 11 17.56 3.09 5.85
CA CYS A 11 16.86 2.33 4.81
C CYS A 11 15.46 2.91 4.53
N SER A 12 15.17 3.23 3.26
CA SER A 12 13.84 3.70 2.84
C SER A 12 12.73 2.69 3.11
N ILE A 13 13.04 1.39 3.17
CA ILE A 13 12.04 0.37 3.55
C ILE A 13 11.59 0.58 4.99
N ALA A 14 12.52 0.79 5.92
CA ALA A 14 12.22 1.02 7.34
C ALA A 14 11.31 2.27 7.49
N ARG A 15 11.68 3.39 6.86
CA ARG A 15 10.86 4.62 6.85
C ARG A 15 9.47 4.40 6.27
N SER A 16 9.36 3.65 5.17
CA SER A 16 8.05 3.28 4.60
C SER A 16 7.23 2.43 5.57
N LEU A 17 7.85 1.50 6.28
CA LEU A 17 7.17 0.64 7.27
C LEU A 17 6.66 1.42 8.48
N GLU A 18 7.22 2.58 8.82
CA GLU A 18 6.63 3.44 9.85
C GLU A 18 5.22 3.85 9.45
N LEU A 19 5.01 4.14 8.17
CA LEU A 19 3.74 4.59 7.59
C LEU A 19 2.78 3.44 7.27
N VAL A 20 3.26 2.43 6.52
CA VAL A 20 2.39 1.37 5.96
C VAL A 20 2.59 0.00 6.60
N GLY A 21 3.53 -0.15 7.53
CA GLY A 21 3.95 -1.44 8.09
C GLY A 21 3.01 -2.01 9.16
N ASP A 22 1.88 -1.36 9.45
CA ASP A 22 0.86 -1.96 10.31
C ASP A 22 -0.17 -2.78 9.53
N ARG A 23 -0.79 -3.72 10.24
CA ARG A 23 -1.73 -4.71 9.69
C ARG A 23 -2.86 -4.11 8.86
N TRP A 24 -3.34 -2.91 9.19
CA TRP A 24 -4.57 -2.37 8.62
C TRP A 24 -4.31 -1.43 7.46
N THR A 25 -3.22 -0.65 7.49
CA THR A 25 -2.95 0.39 6.49
C THR A 25 -2.97 -0.15 5.06
N LEU A 26 -2.22 -1.21 4.77
CA LEU A 26 -2.23 -1.79 3.42
C LEU A 26 -3.57 -2.44 3.03
N LEU A 27 -4.37 -2.90 3.99
CA LEU A 27 -5.71 -3.43 3.72
C LEU A 27 -6.72 -2.33 3.39
N ILE A 28 -6.62 -1.17 4.05
CA ILE A 28 -7.41 0.03 3.72
C ILE A 28 -7.04 0.53 2.33
N VAL A 29 -5.75 0.63 2.01
CA VAL A 29 -5.28 1.03 0.67
C VAL A 29 -5.75 0.03 -0.40
N ARG A 30 -5.72 -1.27 -0.11
CA ARG A 30 -6.28 -2.30 -1.00
C ARG A 30 -7.76 -2.02 -1.29
N ASP A 31 -8.55 -1.73 -0.26
CA ASP A 31 -9.98 -1.49 -0.41
C ASP A 31 -10.26 -0.21 -1.22
N LEU A 32 -9.47 0.84 -1.01
CA LEU A 32 -9.50 2.06 -1.84
C LEU A 32 -9.19 1.77 -3.32
N ILE A 33 -8.19 0.92 -3.62
CA ILE A 33 -7.89 0.48 -5.00
C ILE A 33 -9.05 -0.32 -5.60
N LEU A 34 -9.76 -1.10 -4.77
CA LEU A 34 -10.93 -1.87 -5.19
C LEU A 34 -12.20 -1.01 -5.34
N GLY A 35 -12.14 0.28 -4.99
CA GLY A 35 -13.20 1.25 -5.19
C GLY A 35 -14.09 1.50 -3.96
N LEU A 36 -13.78 0.92 -2.81
CA LEU A 36 -14.42 1.31 -1.54
C LEU A 36 -13.91 2.70 -1.17
N SER A 37 -14.79 3.57 -0.69
CA SER A 37 -14.42 4.95 -0.36
C SER A 37 -15.04 5.46 0.94
N ARG A 38 -16.01 4.75 1.52
CA ARG A 38 -16.76 5.21 2.70
C ARG A 38 -16.38 4.45 3.95
N PHE A 39 -16.50 5.11 5.09
CA PHE A 39 -16.13 4.56 6.40
C PHE A 39 -16.79 3.19 6.68
N ASP A 40 -18.11 3.11 6.48
CA ASP A 40 -18.87 1.88 6.77
C ASP A 40 -18.48 0.72 5.84
N GLU A 41 -18.08 1.01 4.60
CA GLU A 41 -17.59 -0.01 3.66
C GLU A 41 -16.28 -0.64 4.16
N PHE A 42 -15.39 0.16 4.75
CA PHE A 42 -14.15 -0.36 5.36
C PHE A 42 -14.44 -1.18 6.62
N VAL A 43 -15.40 -0.77 7.45
CA VAL A 43 -15.80 -1.54 8.64
C VAL A 43 -16.35 -2.90 8.22
N GLU A 44 -17.25 -2.92 7.24
CA GLU A 44 -17.86 -4.15 6.71
C GLU A 44 -16.80 -5.06 6.05
N SER A 45 -15.92 -4.50 5.23
CA SER A 45 -14.88 -5.24 4.51
C SER A 45 -13.80 -5.83 5.42
N LEU A 46 -13.37 -5.07 6.44
CA LEU A 46 -12.19 -5.41 7.25
C LEU A 46 -12.52 -6.00 8.61
N GLY A 47 -13.74 -5.82 9.12
CA GLY A 47 -14.09 -6.16 10.51
C GLY A 47 -13.24 -5.40 11.54
N ILE A 48 -12.72 -4.24 11.15
CA ILE A 48 -11.84 -3.41 11.97
C ILE A 48 -12.67 -2.58 12.97
N ALA A 49 -12.16 -2.41 14.19
CA ALA A 49 -12.79 -1.52 15.17
C ALA A 49 -12.76 -0.06 14.69
N SER A 50 -13.88 0.66 14.83
CA SER A 50 -14.05 2.01 14.29
C SER A 50 -12.98 3.00 14.74
N ASN A 51 -12.56 2.94 16.01
CA ASN A 51 -11.49 3.80 16.53
C ASN A 51 -10.14 3.55 15.85
N VAL A 52 -9.81 2.28 15.56
CA VAL A 52 -8.58 1.92 14.84
C VAL A 52 -8.67 2.36 13.38
N LEU A 53 -9.84 2.20 12.75
CA LEU A 53 -10.06 2.68 11.39
C LEU A 53 -9.92 4.20 11.28
N THR A 54 -10.51 4.95 12.21
CA THR A 54 -10.37 6.41 12.27
C THR A 54 -8.91 6.83 12.39
N ASP A 55 -8.15 6.24 13.32
CA ASP A 55 -6.71 6.48 13.49
C ASP A 55 -5.93 6.24 12.19
N ARG A 56 -6.22 5.15 11.49
CA ARG A 56 -5.54 4.80 10.24
C ARG A 56 -5.92 5.69 9.07
N LEU A 57 -7.20 6.03 8.91
CA LEU A 57 -7.65 6.94 7.86
C LEU A 57 -7.11 8.35 8.07
N ASN A 58 -7.10 8.85 9.32
CA ASN A 58 -6.49 10.14 9.63
C ASN A 58 -5.00 10.14 9.27
N ARG A 59 -4.27 9.10 9.67
CA ARG A 59 -2.85 8.98 9.32
C ARG A 59 -2.60 8.93 7.82
N LEU A 60 -3.43 8.18 7.06
CA LEU A 60 -3.33 8.15 5.60
C LEU A 60 -3.54 9.53 4.97
N VAL A 61 -4.41 10.36 5.58
CA VAL A 61 -4.66 11.74 5.13
C VAL A 61 -3.52 12.67 5.53
N GLU A 62 -3.03 12.58 6.76
CA GLU A 62 -1.88 13.36 7.25
C GLU A 62 -0.61 13.10 6.41
N GLU A 63 -0.40 11.86 5.99
CA GLU A 63 0.72 11.44 5.15
C GLU A 63 0.47 11.66 3.65
N GLU A 64 -0.63 12.32 3.27
CA GLU A 64 -1.02 12.60 1.88
C GLU A 64 -1.10 11.34 1.00
N ILE A 65 -1.37 10.17 1.59
CA ILE A 65 -1.60 8.92 0.87
C ILE A 65 -3.06 8.85 0.40
N ALA A 66 -3.97 9.36 1.22
CA ALA A 66 -5.37 9.54 0.90
C ALA A 66 -5.80 11.00 1.12
N GLU A 67 -6.91 11.38 0.52
CA GLU A 67 -7.59 12.65 0.77
C GLU A 67 -9.01 12.37 1.26
N ARG A 68 -9.50 13.21 2.19
CA ARG A 68 -10.86 13.15 2.72
C ARG A 68 -11.72 14.19 2.02
N ILE A 69 -12.71 13.74 1.27
CA ILE A 69 -13.57 14.58 0.43
C ILE A 69 -14.99 14.60 1.01
N PRO A 70 -15.55 15.77 1.33
CA PRO A 70 -16.96 15.87 1.71
C PRO A 70 -17.84 15.59 0.49
N TYR A 71 -18.87 14.76 0.67
CA TYR A 71 -19.88 14.51 -0.38
C TYR A 71 -21.31 14.83 0.08
N SER A 72 -21.49 15.13 1.36
CA SER A 72 -22.74 15.67 1.92
C SER A 72 -22.40 16.54 3.11
N GLU A 73 -23.07 17.69 3.25
CA GLU A 73 -22.90 18.63 4.36
C GLU A 73 -23.99 18.49 5.42
N ARG A 74 -25.05 17.71 5.15
CA ARG A 74 -26.20 17.52 6.06
C ARG A 74 -26.84 16.13 5.89
N PRO A 75 -26.45 15.11 6.68
CA PRO A 75 -25.35 15.12 7.65
C PRO A 75 -23.98 15.20 6.96
N ASP A 76 -22.95 15.64 7.69
CA ASP A 76 -21.57 15.60 7.19
C ASP A 76 -21.19 14.16 6.83
N ARG A 77 -20.89 13.93 5.56
CA ARG A 77 -20.39 12.64 5.07
C ARG A 77 -19.15 12.84 4.23
N PHE A 78 -18.20 11.95 4.45
CA PHE A 78 -16.91 11.96 3.78
C PHE A 78 -16.67 10.65 3.06
N GLU A 79 -15.99 10.77 1.94
CA GLU A 79 -15.34 9.66 1.27
C GLU A 79 -13.82 9.87 1.26
N TYR A 80 -13.10 8.78 1.06
CA TYR A 80 -11.65 8.76 1.01
C TYR A 80 -11.23 8.36 -0.40
N ARG A 81 -10.27 9.09 -0.96
CA ARG A 81 -9.67 8.79 -2.27
C ARG A 81 -8.17 8.71 -2.15
N LEU A 82 -7.54 7.85 -2.94
CA LEU A 82 -6.07 7.82 -3.01
C LEU A 82 -5.56 9.06 -3.75
N THR A 83 -4.50 9.65 -3.22
CA THR A 83 -3.72 10.66 -3.92
C THR A 83 -2.84 10.01 -5.00
N ALA A 84 -2.02 10.80 -5.69
CA ALA A 84 -0.98 10.25 -6.57
C ALA A 84 0.00 9.36 -5.78
N LYS A 85 0.50 9.85 -4.63
CA LYS A 85 1.37 9.11 -3.70
C LYS A 85 0.74 7.79 -3.26
N GLY A 86 -0.55 7.78 -2.92
CA GLY A 86 -1.23 6.55 -2.51
C GLY A 86 -1.44 5.54 -3.64
N ARG A 87 -1.64 5.99 -4.88
CA ARG A 87 -1.76 5.08 -6.03
C ARG A 87 -0.46 4.33 -6.33
N GLU A 88 0.69 4.89 -5.99
CA GLU A 88 2.00 4.24 -6.14
C GLU A 88 2.21 3.03 -5.21
N LEU A 89 1.34 2.84 -4.21
CA LEU A 89 1.31 1.60 -3.40
C LEU A 89 0.70 0.40 -4.15
N GLY A 90 0.08 0.62 -5.31
CA GLY A 90 -0.54 -0.45 -6.11
C GLY A 90 0.42 -1.59 -6.47
N PRO A 91 1.61 -1.32 -7.06
CA PRO A 91 2.63 -2.32 -7.31
C PRO A 91 3.10 -3.07 -6.05
N VAL A 92 3.22 -2.39 -4.91
CA VAL A 92 3.59 -3.02 -3.63
C VAL A 92 2.53 -4.03 -3.19
N LEU A 93 1.26 -3.64 -3.25
CA LEU A 93 0.13 -4.54 -2.96
C LEU A 93 0.07 -5.71 -3.93
N LEU A 94 0.33 -5.49 -5.22
CA LEU A 94 0.36 -6.57 -6.21
C LEU A 94 1.49 -7.56 -5.91
N ALA A 95 2.69 -7.08 -5.57
CA ALA A 95 3.82 -7.93 -5.18
C ALA A 95 3.47 -8.78 -3.95
N LEU A 96 2.88 -8.16 -2.91
CA LEU A 96 2.44 -8.86 -1.70
C LEU A 96 1.34 -9.90 -2.00
N MET A 97 0.37 -9.55 -2.84
CA MET A 97 -0.70 -10.45 -3.29
C MET A 97 -0.11 -11.67 -4.00
N GLN A 98 0.83 -11.47 -4.93
CA GLN A 98 1.45 -12.56 -5.69
C GLN A 98 2.35 -13.46 -4.84
N TRP A 99 2.99 -12.91 -3.80
CA TRP A 99 3.68 -13.71 -2.81
C TRP A 99 2.67 -14.54 -1.98
N GLY A 100 1.61 -13.92 -1.49
CA GLY A 100 0.55 -14.59 -0.73
C GLY A 100 -0.17 -15.69 -1.53
N ASP A 101 -0.45 -15.44 -2.81
CA ASP A 101 -1.06 -16.40 -3.73
C ASP A 101 -0.19 -17.65 -3.94
N ARG A 102 1.13 -17.51 -3.89
CA ARG A 102 2.08 -18.62 -4.08
C ARG A 102 2.34 -19.41 -2.80
N HIS A 103 2.34 -18.75 -1.64
CA HIS A 103 2.88 -19.34 -0.41
C HIS A 103 1.85 -19.53 0.70
N VAL A 104 0.80 -18.70 0.74
CA VAL A 104 -0.16 -18.68 1.85
C VAL A 104 -1.52 -19.21 1.40
N SER A 105 -1.94 -18.90 0.17
CA SER A 105 -3.22 -19.35 -0.36
C SER A 105 -3.11 -20.69 -1.09
N LYS A 106 -4.12 -21.55 -0.92
CA LYS A 106 -4.28 -22.76 -1.74
C LYS A 106 -4.79 -22.44 -3.16
N LYS A 107 -5.52 -21.32 -3.31
CA LYS A 107 -6.07 -20.81 -4.58
C LYS A 107 -6.18 -19.27 -4.54
N PRO A 108 -5.66 -18.54 -5.54
CA PRO A 108 -5.71 -17.07 -5.53
C PRO A 108 -7.15 -16.54 -5.45
N PRO A 109 -7.51 -15.72 -4.45
CA PRO A 109 -8.85 -15.14 -4.33
C PRO A 109 -9.09 -14.00 -5.34
N ARG A 110 -8.01 -13.39 -5.86
CA ARG A 110 -8.05 -12.34 -6.89
C ARG A 110 -6.92 -12.52 -7.89
N ILE A 111 -7.11 -12.04 -9.11
CA ILE A 111 -6.09 -12.04 -10.17
C ILE A 111 -6.06 -10.65 -10.79
N ALA A 112 -4.87 -10.06 -10.91
CA ALA A 112 -4.69 -8.80 -11.62
C ALA A 112 -4.77 -9.03 -13.14
N ARG A 113 -5.58 -8.21 -13.82
CA ARG A 113 -5.73 -8.26 -15.28
C ARG A 113 -5.65 -6.84 -15.86
N ARG A 114 -5.02 -6.71 -17.02
CA ARG A 114 -5.01 -5.46 -17.78
C ARG A 114 -6.44 -5.16 -18.25
N ARG A 115 -6.89 -3.90 -18.13
CA ARG A 115 -8.27 -3.53 -18.46
C ARG A 115 -8.61 -3.72 -19.94
N SER A 116 -7.68 -3.41 -20.84
CA SER A 116 -7.90 -3.39 -22.29
C SER A 116 -8.10 -4.78 -22.91
N ASP A 117 -7.27 -5.76 -22.55
CA ASP A 117 -7.24 -7.08 -23.20
C ASP A 117 -7.48 -8.24 -22.23
N ARG A 118 -7.65 -7.93 -20.94
CA ARG A 118 -7.86 -8.93 -19.89
C ARG A 118 -6.68 -9.90 -19.76
N SER A 119 -5.50 -9.61 -20.28
CA SER A 119 -4.28 -10.38 -20.00
C SER A 119 -3.96 -10.35 -18.51
N ARG A 120 -3.35 -11.42 -17.98
CA ARG A 120 -2.88 -11.44 -16.57
C ARG A 120 -1.73 -10.44 -16.42
N VAL A 121 -1.70 -9.76 -15.28
CA VAL A 121 -0.64 -8.80 -14.92
C VAL A 121 0.11 -9.32 -13.71
N SER A 122 1.42 -9.22 -13.76
CA SER A 122 2.33 -9.53 -12.65
C SER A 122 3.28 -8.38 -12.39
N VAL A 123 3.75 -8.26 -11.14
CA VAL A 123 4.89 -7.39 -10.86
C VAL A 123 6.15 -8.05 -11.44
N ALA A 124 7.07 -7.23 -11.96
CA ALA A 124 8.37 -7.67 -12.44
C ALA A 124 9.41 -6.61 -12.07
N LEU A 125 10.65 -7.04 -11.84
CA LEU A 125 11.78 -6.13 -11.85
C LEU A 125 12.19 -5.90 -13.31
N VAL A 126 12.50 -4.66 -13.65
CA VAL A 126 12.91 -4.28 -15.00
C VAL A 126 14.15 -3.41 -14.91
N ALA A 127 15.11 -3.65 -15.80
CA ALA A 127 16.30 -2.82 -15.96
C ALA A 127 15.93 -1.50 -16.67
N ALA A 128 16.88 -0.56 -16.71
CA ALA A 128 16.68 0.75 -17.34
C ALA A 128 16.37 0.66 -18.85
N ASP A 129 16.82 -0.40 -19.52
CA ASP A 129 16.53 -0.70 -20.92
C ASP A 129 15.17 -1.41 -21.13
N GLY A 130 14.43 -1.68 -20.05
CA GLY A 130 13.14 -2.35 -20.04
C GLY A 130 13.20 -3.88 -20.03
N SER A 131 14.39 -4.48 -20.03
CA SER A 131 14.54 -5.94 -19.93
C SER A 131 14.14 -6.46 -18.54
N PRO A 132 13.57 -7.67 -18.43
CA PRO A 132 13.20 -8.24 -17.14
C PRO A 132 14.44 -8.65 -16.34
N VAL A 133 14.42 -8.42 -15.03
CA VAL A 133 15.48 -8.78 -14.08
C VAL A 133 14.95 -9.83 -13.11
N THR A 134 15.74 -10.86 -12.81
CA THR A 134 15.37 -11.84 -11.79
C THR A 134 15.89 -11.40 -10.42
N PRO A 135 15.28 -11.85 -9.31
CA PRO A 135 15.82 -11.56 -7.98
C PRO A 135 17.27 -12.04 -7.76
N GLY A 136 17.74 -13.05 -8.50
CA GLY A 136 19.12 -13.55 -8.40
C GLY A 136 20.15 -12.66 -9.11
N ASP A 137 19.71 -11.87 -10.09
CA ASP A 137 20.54 -10.91 -10.83
C ASP A 137 20.49 -9.49 -10.21
N LEU A 138 19.74 -9.33 -9.11
CA LEU A 138 19.59 -8.06 -8.42
C LEU A 138 20.76 -7.83 -7.47
N GLU A 139 21.50 -6.74 -7.68
CA GLU A 139 22.46 -6.21 -6.71
C GLU A 139 21.93 -4.89 -6.13
N LEU A 140 21.87 -4.80 -4.80
CA LEU A 140 21.55 -3.56 -4.09
C LEU A 140 22.85 -2.90 -3.64
N VAL A 141 23.23 -1.81 -4.31
CA VAL A 141 24.40 -1.01 -3.94
C VAL A 141 24.00 0.21 -3.09
N PRO A 142 24.86 0.72 -2.20
CA PRO A 142 24.58 1.93 -1.43
C PRO A 142 24.26 3.13 -2.34
N GLY A 143 23.09 3.74 -2.14
CA GLY A 143 22.70 4.97 -2.84
C GLY A 143 23.28 6.24 -2.20
N PRO A 144 23.04 7.43 -2.79
CA PRO A 144 23.56 8.71 -2.28
C PRO A 144 23.22 9.00 -0.81
N GLY A 145 22.07 8.52 -0.34
CA GLY A 145 21.64 8.69 1.06
C GLY A 145 22.34 7.77 2.06
N ALA A 146 23.09 6.75 1.64
CA ALA A 146 23.64 5.72 2.52
C ALA A 146 24.83 6.19 3.39
N ARG A 147 25.46 7.33 3.06
CA ARG A 147 26.63 7.86 3.79
C ARG A 147 26.29 8.89 4.88
N ALA A 148 25.01 9.22 5.07
CA ALA A 148 24.57 10.13 6.11
C ALA A 148 24.27 9.36 7.40
N GLY A 149 25.33 8.91 8.08
CA GLY A 149 25.26 8.21 9.36
C GLY A 149 26.64 8.14 10.01
N GLY A 150 27.06 9.26 10.60
CA GLY A 150 28.01 9.29 11.70
C GLY A 150 27.24 9.32 13.02
#